data_AF-A0A7J9ZFC7-F1
#
_entry.id   AF-A0A7J9ZFC7-F1
#
_cell.length_a   1.000
_cell.length_b   1.000
_cell.length_c   1.000
_cell.angle_alpha   90.00
_cell.angle_beta   90.00
_cell.angle_gamma   90.00
#
_symmetry.space_group_name_H-M   'P 1'
#
loop_
_entity.id
_entity.type
_entity.pdbx_description
1 polymer ?
#
loop_
_entity_poly.entity_id
_entity_poly.type
_entity_poly.pdbx_seq_one_letter_code
_entity_poly.pdbx_strand_id
1 'polypeptide(L)'
;MVREICGIAAYAAGHWAEAARELRAARRMSGSDELLPMIADCERGLGRPERALALASSTEAARLEDTQRIEMLIVASGARRDLGQPDAAVVMLQVPELRARTRAAWQLRLRYAYADALAAAGRTDEAAEWFERVESADREGETDAANRLAALRGDEPPTDPVEVDDPDGIVDLDEDA
;
A
#
# COMPACT_ATOMS: atom_id res chain seq x y z
N MET A 1 7.19 -22.25 -11.34
CA MET A 1 7.10 -20.92 -12.00
C MET A 1 5.71 -20.62 -12.59
N VAL A 2 5.07 -21.49 -13.41
CA VAL A 2 3.75 -21.14 -14.02
C VAL A 2 2.68 -20.76 -12.97
N ARG A 3 2.47 -21.60 -11.95
CA ARG A 3 1.47 -21.34 -10.89
C ARG A 3 1.75 -20.06 -10.11
N GLU A 4 3.01 -19.78 -9.85
CA GLU A 4 3.46 -18.59 -9.12
C GLU A 4 3.19 -17.32 -9.92
N ILE A 5 3.58 -17.30 -11.20
CA ILE A 5 3.33 -16.17 -12.10
C ILE A 5 1.83 -15.91 -12.26
N CYS A 6 1.01 -16.97 -12.44
CA CYS A 6 -0.44 -16.86 -12.47
C CYS A 6 -0.99 -16.27 -11.16
N GLY A 7 -0.48 -16.72 -10.01
CA GLY A 7 -0.88 -16.20 -8.71
C GLY A 7 -0.54 -14.73 -8.50
N ILE A 8 0.67 -14.31 -8.88
CA ILE A 8 1.12 -12.91 -8.78
C ILE A 8 0.34 -12.02 -9.75
N ALA A 9 0.07 -12.48 -10.97
CA ALA A 9 -0.74 -11.74 -11.93
C ALA A 9 -2.19 -11.56 -11.44
N ALA A 10 -2.80 -12.64 -10.93
CA ALA A 10 -4.14 -12.57 -10.34
C ALA A 10 -4.18 -11.66 -9.10
N TYR A 11 -3.12 -11.67 -8.29
CA TYR A 11 -2.97 -10.79 -7.13
C TYR A 11 -2.94 -9.31 -7.55
N ALA A 12 -2.11 -8.96 -8.54
CA ALA A 12 -2.04 -7.61 -9.09
C ALA A 12 -3.37 -7.15 -9.71
N ALA A 13 -4.16 -8.07 -10.25
CA ALA A 13 -5.50 -7.80 -10.79
C ALA A 13 -6.62 -7.77 -9.72
N GLY A 14 -6.31 -7.97 -8.44
CA GLY A 14 -7.30 -8.02 -7.36
C GLY A 14 -8.21 -9.26 -7.38
N HIS A 15 -7.85 -10.31 -8.14
CA HIS A 15 -8.59 -11.57 -8.19
C HIS A 15 -8.22 -12.46 -6.99
N TRP A 16 -8.54 -12.02 -5.78
CA TRP A 16 -8.04 -12.59 -4.52
C TRP A 16 -8.26 -14.09 -4.36
N ALA A 17 -9.43 -14.61 -4.75
CA ALA A 17 -9.74 -16.04 -4.64
C ALA A 17 -8.87 -16.89 -5.57
N GLU A 18 -8.65 -16.42 -6.81
CA GLU A 18 -7.79 -17.08 -7.78
C GLU A 18 -6.32 -16.98 -7.35
N ALA A 19 -5.87 -15.79 -6.98
CA ALA A 19 -4.52 -15.55 -6.46
C ALA A 19 -4.21 -16.50 -5.29
N ALA A 20 -5.07 -16.56 -4.28
CA ALA A 20 -4.87 -17.43 -3.12
C ALA A 20 -4.78 -18.92 -3.48
N ARG A 21 -5.57 -19.38 -4.47
CA ARG A 21 -5.53 -20.77 -4.96
C ARG A 21 -4.18 -21.06 -5.62
N GLU A 22 -3.74 -20.21 -6.53
CA GLU A 22 -2.51 -20.39 -7.30
C GLU A 22 -1.26 -20.25 -6.42
N LEU A 23 -1.20 -19.25 -5.54
CA LEU A 23 -0.10 -19.03 -4.60
C LEU A 23 0.05 -20.19 -3.61
N ARG A 24 -1.05 -20.75 -3.10
CA ARG A 24 -0.99 -21.95 -2.25
C ARG A 24 -0.50 -23.18 -3.00
N ALA A 25 -0.88 -23.32 -4.27
CA ALA A 25 -0.35 -24.40 -5.11
C ALA A 25 1.14 -24.22 -5.35
N ALA A 26 1.59 -23.01 -5.69
CA ALA A 26 3.00 -22.67 -5.85
C ALA A 26 3.81 -22.99 -4.58
N ARG A 27 3.34 -22.55 -3.40
CA ARG A 27 3.96 -22.85 -2.10
C ARG A 27 4.09 -24.36 -1.83
N ARG A 28 3.06 -25.16 -2.12
CA ARG A 28 3.15 -26.63 -1.95
C ARG A 28 4.17 -27.27 -2.89
N MET A 29 4.32 -26.72 -4.10
CA MET A 29 5.25 -27.24 -5.10
C MET A 29 6.71 -26.85 -4.81
N SER A 30 6.94 -25.62 -4.35
CA SER A 30 8.29 -25.11 -4.05
C SER A 30 8.77 -25.49 -2.64
N GLY A 31 7.85 -25.66 -1.69
CA GLY A 31 8.17 -25.77 -0.28
C GLY A 31 8.61 -24.45 0.37
N SER A 32 8.61 -23.34 -0.36
CA SER A 32 9.00 -22.02 0.14
C SER A 32 7.82 -21.26 0.74
N ASP A 33 8.07 -20.61 1.87
CA ASP A 33 7.10 -19.77 2.59
C ASP A 33 7.08 -18.31 2.10
N GLU A 34 7.90 -17.96 1.10
CA GLU A 34 8.04 -16.56 0.63
C GLU A 34 6.73 -15.93 0.12
N LEU A 35 5.80 -16.75 -0.38
CA LEU A 35 4.50 -16.30 -0.87
C LEU A 35 3.45 -16.12 0.25
N LEU A 36 3.79 -16.45 1.50
CA LEU A 36 2.86 -16.42 2.62
C LEU A 36 2.25 -15.02 2.88
N PRO A 37 2.99 -13.89 2.80
CA PRO A 37 2.40 -12.56 2.94
C PRO A 37 1.32 -12.26 1.90
N MET A 38 1.56 -12.58 0.62
CA MET A 38 0.56 -12.40 -0.45
C MET A 38 -0.68 -13.28 -0.24
N ILE A 39 -0.50 -14.51 0.25
CA ILE A 39 -1.62 -15.39 0.60
C ILE A 39 -2.44 -14.79 1.76
N ALA A 40 -1.78 -14.23 2.77
CA ALA A 40 -2.45 -13.55 3.88
C ALA A 40 -3.22 -12.31 3.41
N ASP A 41 -2.64 -11.54 2.50
CA ASP A 41 -3.30 -10.36 1.94
C ASP A 41 -4.51 -10.76 1.08
N CYS A 42 -4.43 -11.85 0.31
CA CYS A 42 -5.60 -12.37 -0.39
C CYS A 42 -6.75 -12.73 0.58
N GLU A 43 -6.47 -13.29 1.76
CA GLU A 43 -7.53 -13.54 2.76
C GLU A 43 -8.14 -12.22 3.27
N ARG A 44 -7.32 -11.19 3.46
CA ARG A 44 -7.78 -9.84 3.81
C ARG A 44 -8.67 -9.26 2.71
N GLY A 45 -8.25 -9.32 1.45
CA GLY A 45 -9.04 -8.89 0.28
C GLY A 45 -10.34 -9.67 0.07
N LEU A 46 -10.43 -10.89 0.62
CA LEU A 46 -11.67 -11.69 0.67
C LEU A 46 -12.57 -11.35 1.87
N GLY A 47 -12.25 -10.30 2.64
CA GLY A 47 -12.98 -9.91 3.84
C GLY A 47 -12.77 -10.85 5.02
N ARG A 48 -11.60 -11.51 5.12
CA ARG A 48 -11.26 -12.46 6.19
C ARG A 48 -9.99 -12.03 6.93
N PRO A 49 -9.94 -10.83 7.51
CA PRO A 49 -8.74 -10.30 8.17
C PRO A 49 -8.24 -11.18 9.32
N GLU A 50 -9.11 -11.91 10.02
CA GLU A 50 -8.71 -12.85 11.08
C GLU A 50 -7.87 -14.00 10.53
N ARG A 51 -8.12 -14.45 9.30
CA ARG A 51 -7.32 -15.49 8.66
C ARG A 51 -5.95 -14.96 8.24
N ALA A 52 -5.87 -13.69 7.82
CA ALA A 52 -4.60 -13.04 7.57
C ALA A 52 -3.74 -12.97 8.84
N LEU A 53 -4.33 -12.60 9.98
CA LEU A 53 -3.64 -12.59 11.28
C LEU A 53 -3.24 -13.99 11.76
N ALA A 54 -4.06 -15.01 11.51
CA ALA A 54 -3.72 -16.40 11.82
C ALA A 54 -2.50 -16.87 11.01
N LEU A 55 -2.41 -16.52 9.73
CA LEU A 55 -1.23 -16.80 8.89
C LEU A 55 0.00 -16.03 9.37
N ALA A 56 -0.15 -14.76 9.74
CA ALA A 56 0.94 -13.95 10.29
C ALA A 56 1.50 -14.50 11.63
N SER A 57 0.69 -15.28 12.36
CA SER A 57 1.06 -15.89 13.65
C SER A 57 1.57 -17.33 13.51
N SER A 58 1.74 -17.84 12.28
CA SER A 58 2.15 -19.23 12.06
C SER A 58 3.65 -19.44 12.27
N THR A 59 4.05 -20.69 12.50
CA THR A 59 5.46 -21.08 12.59
C THR A 59 6.22 -20.75 11.31
N GLU A 60 5.55 -20.79 10.16
CA GLU A 60 6.15 -20.43 8.87
C GLU A 60 6.39 -18.93 8.73
N ALA A 61 5.47 -18.10 9.22
CA ALA A 61 5.68 -16.65 9.26
C ALA A 61 6.90 -16.27 10.13
N ALA A 62 7.13 -17.00 11.22
CA ALA A 62 8.31 -16.81 12.08
C ALA A 62 9.65 -17.16 11.41
N ARG A 63 9.63 -17.89 10.28
CA ARG A 63 10.82 -18.28 9.51
C ARG A 63 11.05 -17.41 8.27
N LEU A 64 10.26 -16.37 8.06
CA LEU A 64 10.42 -15.47 6.92
C LEU A 64 11.69 -14.62 7.04
N GLU A 65 12.38 -14.47 5.92
CA GLU A 65 13.49 -13.53 5.76
C GLU A 65 12.98 -12.07 5.80
N ASP A 66 13.89 -11.12 5.99
CA ASP A 66 13.55 -9.72 6.28
C ASP A 66 12.53 -9.11 5.31
N THR A 67 12.69 -9.31 4.00
CA THR A 67 11.75 -8.77 3.01
C THR A 67 10.35 -9.31 3.25
N GLN A 68 10.15 -10.63 3.26
CA GLN A 68 8.83 -11.23 3.42
C GLN A 68 8.26 -11.03 4.83
N ARG A 69 9.11 -10.91 5.85
CA ARG A 69 8.70 -10.56 7.21
C ARG A 69 8.10 -9.15 7.25
N ILE A 70 8.74 -8.16 6.62
CA ILE A 70 8.19 -6.80 6.55
C ILE A 70 6.87 -6.79 5.77
N GLU A 71 6.78 -7.51 4.65
CA GLU A 71 5.51 -7.67 3.93
C GLU A 71 4.41 -8.25 4.83
N MET A 72 4.72 -9.30 5.60
CA MET A 72 3.77 -9.91 6.52
C MET A 72 3.29 -8.90 7.59
N LEU A 73 4.19 -8.06 8.11
CA LEU A 73 3.83 -7.02 9.08
C LEU A 73 2.89 -5.98 8.49
N ILE A 74 3.14 -5.53 7.26
CA ILE A 74 2.26 -4.61 6.53
C ILE A 74 0.87 -5.23 6.35
N VAL A 75 0.83 -6.51 5.93
CA VAL A 75 -0.42 -7.23 5.72
C VAL A 75 -1.23 -7.36 7.02
N ALA A 76 -0.58 -7.77 8.10
CA ALA A 76 -1.22 -7.96 9.38
C ALA A 76 -1.63 -6.63 10.04
N SER A 77 -0.87 -5.55 9.87
CA SER A 77 -1.27 -4.20 10.29
C SER A 77 -2.55 -3.76 9.57
N GLY A 78 -2.64 -3.95 8.24
CA GLY A 78 -3.89 -3.69 7.51
C GLY A 78 -5.05 -4.56 7.99
N ALA A 79 -4.83 -5.85 8.27
CA ALA A 79 -5.87 -6.73 8.80
C ALA A 79 -6.37 -6.27 10.19
N ARG A 80 -5.52 -5.68 11.04
CA ARG A 80 -5.94 -5.04 12.30
C ARG A 80 -6.83 -3.82 12.04
N ARG A 81 -6.52 -3.00 11.03
CA ARG A 81 -7.36 -1.85 10.64
C ARG A 81 -8.74 -2.30 10.17
N ASP A 82 -8.81 -3.35 9.35
CA ASP A 82 -10.08 -3.91 8.87
C ASP A 82 -10.97 -4.42 10.01
N LEU A 83 -10.35 -4.88 11.11
CA LEU A 83 -11.04 -5.29 12.33
C LEU A 83 -11.40 -4.13 13.27
N GLY A 84 -11.19 -2.88 12.86
CA GLY A 84 -11.41 -1.71 13.70
C GLY A 84 -10.42 -1.58 14.86
N GLN A 85 -9.19 -2.08 14.70
CA GLN A 85 -8.13 -2.06 15.71
C GLN A 85 -6.92 -1.21 15.26
N PRO A 86 -7.11 0.09 14.98
CA PRO A 86 -6.06 0.92 14.38
C PRO A 86 -4.85 1.14 15.31
N ASP A 87 -5.04 1.24 16.63
CA ASP A 87 -3.91 1.38 17.57
C ASP A 87 -2.99 0.15 17.55
N ALA A 88 -3.57 -1.05 17.47
CA ALA A 88 -2.82 -2.29 17.34
C ALA A 88 -2.07 -2.35 16.00
N ALA A 89 -2.69 -1.83 14.93
CA ALA A 89 -2.07 -1.73 13.61
C ALA A 89 -0.82 -0.83 13.64
N VAL A 90 -0.88 0.30 14.35
CA VAL A 90 0.25 1.22 14.53
C VAL A 90 1.39 0.52 15.27
N VAL A 91 1.12 -0.06 16.44
CA VAL A 91 2.14 -0.74 17.27
C VAL A 91 2.88 -1.82 16.48
N MET A 92 2.15 -2.58 15.66
CA MET A 92 2.71 -3.67 14.86
C MET A 92 3.81 -3.23 13.88
N LEU A 93 3.75 -1.99 13.38
CA LEU A 93 4.69 -1.45 12.39
C LEU A 93 5.81 -0.62 13.03
N GLN A 94 5.85 -0.46 14.35
CA GLN A 94 6.91 0.24 15.08
C GLN A 94 8.18 -0.62 15.22
N VAL A 95 8.67 -1.14 14.09
CA VAL A 95 9.87 -1.96 14.01
C VAL A 95 11.10 -1.11 13.68
N PRO A 96 12.32 -1.56 14.00
CA PRO A 96 13.55 -0.81 13.70
C PRO A 96 13.70 -0.41 12.22
N GLU A 97 13.20 -1.26 11.32
CA GLU A 97 13.25 -1.09 9.86
C GLU A 97 12.48 0.15 9.37
N LEU A 98 11.47 0.61 10.11
CA LEU A 98 10.69 1.80 9.79
C LEU A 98 11.59 3.05 9.63
N ARG A 99 12.65 3.12 10.45
CA ARG A 99 13.63 4.22 10.46
C ARG A 99 14.97 3.85 9.83
N ALA A 100 15.11 2.65 9.29
CA ALA A 100 16.36 2.23 8.64
C ALA A 100 16.65 3.09 7.40
N ARG A 101 17.92 3.26 7.07
CA ARG A 101 18.37 3.85 5.80
C ARG A 101 18.72 2.72 4.84
N THR A 102 17.76 2.30 4.02
CA THR A 102 17.94 1.21 3.04
C THR A 102 17.27 1.60 1.73
N ARG A 103 17.70 0.97 0.62
CA ARG A 103 17.06 1.07 -0.70
C ARG A 103 16.13 -0.11 -0.98
N ALA A 104 15.77 -0.87 0.05
CA ALA A 104 14.88 -2.00 -0.11
C ALA A 104 13.48 -1.54 -0.59
N ALA A 105 12.91 -2.24 -1.56
CA ALA A 105 11.62 -1.89 -2.17
C ALA A 105 10.45 -1.88 -1.17
N TRP A 106 10.57 -2.57 -0.03
CA TRP A 106 9.55 -2.57 1.03
C TRP A 106 9.57 -1.30 1.89
N GLN A 107 10.64 -0.49 1.85
CA GLN A 107 10.78 0.66 2.77
C GLN A 107 9.69 1.71 2.56
N LEU A 108 9.42 2.07 1.30
CA LEU A 108 8.39 3.06 0.97
C LEU A 108 7.02 2.58 1.43
N ARG A 109 6.69 1.32 1.12
CA ARG A 109 5.43 0.66 1.50
C ARG A 109 5.26 0.52 3.01
N LEU A 110 6.32 0.23 3.76
CA LEU A 110 6.29 0.17 5.22
C LEU A 110 5.94 1.53 5.85
N ARG A 111 6.57 2.61 5.36
CA ARG A 111 6.30 3.97 5.85
C ARG A 111 4.90 4.43 5.49
N TYR A 112 4.46 4.12 4.27
CA TYR A 112 3.09 4.39 3.84
C TYR A 112 2.10 3.68 4.75
N ALA A 113 2.24 2.37 4.95
CA ALA A 113 1.34 1.58 5.81
C ALA A 113 1.31 2.09 7.26
N TYR A 114 2.44 2.58 7.78
CA TYR A 114 2.50 3.20 9.10
C TYR A 114 1.73 4.52 9.17
N ALA A 115 1.89 5.39 8.18
CA ALA A 115 1.12 6.64 8.06
C ALA A 115 -0.39 6.35 7.99
N ASP A 116 -0.75 5.33 7.22
CA ASP A 116 -2.13 4.92 7.00
C ASP A 116 -2.78 4.32 8.27
N ALA A 117 -2.00 3.59 9.07
CA ALA A 117 -2.40 3.12 10.39
C ALA A 117 -2.56 4.26 11.40
N LEU A 118 -1.66 5.25 11.40
CA LEU A 118 -1.76 6.45 12.24
C LEU A 118 -3.01 7.27 11.91
N ALA A 119 -3.29 7.48 10.63
CA ALA A 119 -4.49 8.18 10.18
C ALA A 119 -5.76 7.46 10.65
N ALA A 120 -5.81 6.13 10.51
CA ALA A 120 -6.93 5.32 10.99
C ALA A 120 -7.09 5.36 12.53
N ALA A 121 -6.02 5.60 13.27
CA ALA A 121 -6.04 5.79 14.73
C ALA A 121 -6.39 7.23 15.16
N GLY A 122 -6.69 8.12 14.21
CA GLY A 122 -6.96 9.54 14.50
C GLY A 122 -5.71 10.36 14.86
N ARG A 123 -4.51 9.81 14.68
CA ARG A 123 -3.22 10.49 14.93
C ARG A 123 -2.78 11.23 13.67
N THR A 124 -3.60 12.20 13.24
CA THR A 124 -3.50 12.87 11.94
C THR A 124 -2.22 13.65 11.73
N ASP A 125 -1.71 14.32 12.78
CA ASP A 125 -0.47 15.10 12.68
C ASP A 125 0.73 14.20 12.42
N GLU A 126 0.84 13.09 13.16
CA GLU A 126 1.90 12.10 12.93
C GLU A 126 1.74 11.42 11.57
N ALA A 127 0.51 11.10 11.17
CA ALA A 127 0.25 10.54 9.84
C ALA A 127 0.74 11.48 8.74
N ALA A 128 0.45 12.79 8.85
CA ALA A 128 0.88 13.79 7.89
C ALA A 128 2.41 13.85 7.77
N GLU A 129 3.15 13.82 8.89
CA GLU A 129 4.62 13.79 8.82
C GLU A 129 5.16 12.53 8.14
N TRP A 130 4.50 11.38 8.30
CA TRP A 130 4.92 10.15 7.64
C TRP A 130 4.55 10.11 6.17
N PHE A 131 3.38 10.64 5.78
CA PHE A 131 3.02 10.79 4.37
C PHE A 131 3.96 11.76 3.65
N GLU A 132 4.37 12.87 4.27
CA GLU A 132 5.38 13.78 3.71
C GLU A 132 6.72 13.07 3.47
N ARG A 133 7.15 12.22 4.41
CA ARG A 133 8.36 11.40 4.24
C ARG A 133 8.24 10.38 3.11
N VAL A 134 7.04 9.86 2.87
CA VAL A 134 6.76 8.92 1.76
C VAL A 134 6.76 9.67 0.44
N GLU A 135 6.00 10.76 0.33
CA GLU A 135 5.93 11.63 -0.85
C GLU A 135 7.33 12.09 -1.29
N SER A 136 8.15 12.57 -0.36
CA SER A 136 9.52 13.01 -0.66
C SER A 136 10.46 11.87 -1.09
N ALA A 137 10.14 10.62 -0.74
CA ALA A 137 10.93 9.45 -1.12
C ALA A 137 10.40 8.76 -2.39
N ASP A 138 9.15 8.99 -2.75
CA ASP A 138 8.43 8.36 -3.87
C ASP A 138 8.71 9.07 -5.20
N ARG A 139 9.92 8.83 -5.73
CA ARG A 139 10.35 9.46 -6.98
C ARG A 139 9.63 8.94 -8.22
N GLU A 140 9.02 7.76 -8.13
CA GLU A 140 8.39 7.07 -9.24
C GLU A 140 6.86 7.27 -9.24
N GLY A 141 6.31 7.92 -8.21
CA GLY A 141 4.88 8.18 -8.08
C GLY A 141 4.08 6.90 -7.85
N GLU A 142 4.65 5.93 -7.11
CA GLU A 142 4.03 4.64 -6.83
C GLU A 142 2.91 4.72 -5.79
N THR A 143 2.84 5.81 -5.03
CA THR A 143 1.93 6.02 -3.92
C THR A 143 1.09 7.28 -4.11
N ASP A 144 -0.10 7.29 -3.50
CA ASP A 144 -0.98 8.47 -3.44
C ASP A 144 -0.68 9.35 -2.21
N ALA A 145 0.53 9.28 -1.64
CA ALA A 145 0.87 9.93 -0.37
C ALA A 145 0.62 11.44 -0.37
N ALA A 146 0.86 12.13 -1.50
CA ALA A 146 0.55 13.54 -1.67
C ALA A 146 -0.95 13.84 -1.50
N ASN A 147 -1.82 13.01 -2.08
CA ASN A 147 -3.28 13.15 -1.96
C ASN A 147 -3.73 12.87 -0.52
N ARG A 148 -3.15 11.85 0.13
CA ARG A 148 -3.42 11.54 1.54
C ARG A 148 -3.01 12.70 2.45
N LEU A 149 -1.87 13.34 2.18
CA LEU A 149 -1.37 14.49 2.93
C LEU A 149 -2.29 15.72 2.78
N ALA A 150 -2.71 16.06 1.56
CA ALA A 150 -3.66 17.15 1.31
C ALA A 150 -4.97 16.93 2.08
N ALA A 151 -5.54 15.73 1.97
CA ALA A 151 -6.78 15.36 2.67
C ALA A 151 -6.66 15.50 4.20
N LEU A 152 -5.51 15.16 4.79
CA LEU A 152 -5.27 15.32 6.24
C LEU A 152 -5.12 16.78 6.68
N ARG A 153 -4.56 17.64 5.82
CA ARG A 153 -4.41 19.08 6.10
C ARG A 153 -5.69 19.87 5.90
N GLY A 154 -6.72 19.25 5.31
CA GLY A 154 -7.93 19.94 4.88
C GLY A 154 -7.69 20.81 3.64
N ASP A 155 -6.58 20.59 2.95
CA ASP A 155 -6.30 21.20 1.66
C ASP A 155 -7.08 20.40 0.61
N GLU A 156 -7.77 21.11 -0.30
CA GLU A 156 -8.43 20.45 -1.43
C GLU A 156 -7.35 19.75 -2.27
N PRO A 157 -7.51 18.46 -2.61
CA PRO A 157 -6.50 17.76 -3.41
C PRO A 157 -6.26 18.54 -4.70
N PRO A 158 -5.01 18.62 -5.18
CA PRO A 158 -4.72 19.31 -6.43
C PRO A 158 -5.59 18.72 -7.53
N THR A 159 -6.53 19.50 -8.03
CA THR A 159 -7.34 19.13 -9.18
C THR A 159 -6.41 19.08 -10.39
N ASP A 160 -6.55 18.03 -11.20
CA ASP A 160 -5.89 17.84 -12.49
C ASP A 160 -5.84 19.13 -13.35
N PRO A 161 -4.86 19.23 -14.28
CA PRO A 161 -4.42 20.52 -14.81
C PRO A 161 -5.57 21.30 -15.47
N VAL A 162 -5.61 22.58 -15.15
CA VAL A 162 -6.53 23.57 -15.75
C VAL A 162 -6.36 23.50 -17.27
N GLU A 163 -7.42 23.10 -17.99
CA GLU A 163 -7.49 23.31 -19.43
C GLU A 163 -7.30 24.81 -19.67
N VAL A 164 -6.19 25.16 -20.33
CA VAL A 164 -5.92 26.53 -20.73
C VAL A 164 -6.89 26.84 -21.86
N ASP A 165 -7.88 27.68 -21.59
CA ASP A 165 -8.81 28.17 -22.60
C ASP A 165 -8.01 29.02 -23.59
N ASP A 166 -7.86 28.53 -24.83
CA ASP A 166 -7.13 29.21 -25.92
C ASP A 166 -7.80 30.58 -26.19
N PRO A 167 -7.12 31.72 -25.96
CA PRO A 167 -7.74 33.02 -26.11
C PRO A 167 -7.39 33.63 -27.47
N ASP A 168 -7.79 33.00 -28.57
CA ASP A 168 -7.65 33.60 -29.91
C ASP A 168 -9.01 33.70 -30.61
N GLY A 169 -9.87 34.55 -30.06
CA GLY A 169 -10.97 35.17 -30.80
C GLY A 169 -10.41 36.26 -31.72
N ILE A 170 -10.24 35.93 -33.00
CA ILE A 170 -9.93 36.90 -34.06
C ILE A 170 -11.01 37.99 -34.06
N VAL A 171 -10.60 39.23 -33.77
CA VAL A 171 -11.44 40.43 -33.98
C VAL A 171 -11.29 40.84 -35.44
N ASP A 172 -12.37 40.67 -36.21
CA ASP A 172 -12.51 41.33 -37.52
C ASP A 172 -12.45 42.85 -37.29
N LEU A 173 -11.45 43.49 -37.90
CA LEU A 173 -11.44 44.93 -38.09
C LEU A 173 -11.85 45.21 -39.53
N ASP A 174 -13.15 45.45 -39.71
CA ASP A 174 -13.65 46.24 -40.83
C ASP A 174 -13.21 47.70 -40.63
N GLU A 175 -12.42 48.24 -41.56
CA GLU A 175 -12.40 49.69 -41.82
C GLU A 175 -12.49 49.93 -43.33
N ASP A 176 -13.67 50.39 -43.75
CA ASP A 176 -13.91 51.09 -45.00
C ASP A 176 -13.12 52.41 -45.06
N ALA A 177 -12.33 52.63 -46.12
CA ALA A 177 -12.13 53.92 -46.82
C ALA A 177 -11.32 53.75 -48.12
#